data_AF-A0A6P7P4R8-F1
#
_entry.id   AF-A0A6P7P4R8-F1
#
_cell.length_a   1.000
_cell.length_b   1.000
_cell.length_c   1.000
_cell.angle_alpha   90.00
_cell.angle_beta   90.00
_cell.angle_gamma   90.00
#
_symmetry.space_group_name_H-M   'P 1'
#
loop_
_entity.id
_entity.type
_entity.pdbx_description
1 polymer ?
#
loop_
_entity_poly.entity_id
_entity_poly.type
_entity_poly.pdbx_seq_one_letter_code
_entity_poly.pdbx_strand_id
1 'polypeptide(L)'
;MVAGGFALALKHGLKPGQNQFRGERPRSSKQEVAAENRPSQCSQGSSEQPPPLAVTVADCLLLCVLQEPLPEPSVAHIQALLCRLESVSHALAKAATGPEAAPDGPDRDSALEHKVQAVVRYLEQRTASLRALIREQRDLEAGVKGMLGGLGGLWTQLEELHTGVTLTKEAGRGYRDLASAQTDAKTLFSVSAHYRNRLESCQANLKACTERLQELMWSHAHTSSSVSSSGESRWPELLLQSNIEQFDKVQESFLSLQQQTRTFQAHLEGLGPGSQEAQEAQEAQAAEARSATAPCSSRPPHQRTCASVDAEAETLSFCERSALQLSSTIKHLRKPGKRK
;
A
#
# COMPACT_ATOMS: atom_id res chain seq x y z
N MET A 1 -22.33 -12.38 34.13
CA MET A 1 -22.02 -12.00 35.53
C MET A 1 -20.63 -12.54 35.82
N VAL A 2 -19.70 -11.68 36.29
CA VAL A 2 -18.37 -11.98 36.87
C VAL A 2 -17.32 -12.53 35.87
N ALA A 3 -16.32 -11.80 35.35
CA ALA A 3 -15.28 -10.94 35.94
C ALA A 3 -14.27 -11.66 36.85
N GLY A 4 -12.98 -11.62 36.49
CA GLY A 4 -11.85 -11.99 37.35
C GLY A 4 -11.00 -13.11 36.75
N GLY A 5 -9.67 -13.02 36.70
CA GLY A 5 -8.75 -12.07 37.31
C GLY A 5 -7.31 -12.41 36.91
N PHE A 6 -6.45 -11.41 37.05
CA PHE A 6 -5.04 -11.39 36.70
C PHE A 6 -4.13 -12.29 37.57
N ALA A 7 -3.03 -12.71 36.94
CA ALA A 7 -1.65 -12.84 37.47
C ALA A 7 -1.30 -13.94 38.50
N LEU A 8 -0.36 -14.82 38.09
CA LEU A 8 0.75 -15.40 38.88
C LEU A 8 1.86 -15.78 37.86
N ALA A 9 2.90 -14.97 37.66
CA ALA A 9 4.17 -14.93 38.39
C ALA A 9 5.15 -16.08 38.05
N LEU A 10 6.19 -15.68 37.31
CA LEU A 10 7.53 -16.25 37.15
C LEU A 10 8.02 -17.18 38.28
N LYS A 11 8.36 -18.42 37.93
CA LYS A 11 9.44 -19.21 38.56
C LYS A 11 9.68 -20.51 37.76
N HIS A 12 10.90 -21.04 37.84
CA HIS A 12 11.50 -22.14 37.07
C HIS A 12 12.16 -21.67 35.77
N GLY A 13 13.46 -21.45 35.67
CA GLY A 13 14.57 -22.01 36.45
C GLY A 13 15.52 -22.70 35.46
N LEU A 14 16.49 -21.93 34.96
CA LEU A 14 17.69 -22.43 34.30
C LEU A 14 18.36 -23.50 35.18
N LYS A 15 18.68 -24.67 34.61
CA LYS A 15 19.91 -25.41 34.95
C LYS A 15 20.41 -26.27 33.76
N PRO A 16 21.74 -26.45 33.63
CA PRO A 16 22.41 -27.08 32.48
C PRO A 16 22.63 -28.59 32.70
N GLY A 17 22.77 -29.34 31.61
CA GLY A 17 22.92 -30.81 31.65
C GLY A 17 23.63 -31.41 30.43
N GLN A 18 24.95 -31.40 30.51
CA GLN A 18 25.94 -32.37 30.01
C GLN A 18 25.38 -33.69 29.42
N ASN A 19 25.79 -34.04 28.19
CA ASN A 19 25.96 -35.44 27.79
C ASN A 19 27.03 -35.60 26.70
N GLN A 20 27.99 -36.47 27.01
CA GLN A 20 29.11 -36.92 26.17
C GLN A 20 28.63 -38.01 25.21
N PHE A 21 29.10 -37.98 23.95
CA PHE A 21 29.32 -39.14 23.06
C PHE A 21 30.32 -38.66 22.00
N ARG A 22 31.62 -38.98 22.10
CA ARG A 22 32.34 -40.21 21.70
C ARG A 22 32.44 -40.39 20.17
N GLY A 23 33.70 -40.39 19.68
CA GLY A 23 34.15 -40.89 18.37
C GLY A 23 34.31 -39.77 17.33
N GLU A 24 35.39 -39.59 16.58
CA GLU A 24 36.59 -40.37 16.29
C GLU A 24 37.72 -39.39 15.86
N ARG A 25 38.98 -39.78 16.08
CA ARG A 25 40.15 -39.23 15.35
C ARG A 25 40.59 -40.26 14.31
N PRO A 26 41.17 -39.80 13.20
CA PRO A 26 42.43 -40.40 12.77
C PRO A 26 43.59 -39.38 12.64
N ARG A 27 44.74 -39.80 13.17
CA ARG A 27 46.11 -39.41 12.76
C ARG A 27 46.26 -39.63 11.24
N SER A 28 47.10 -38.99 10.43
CA SER A 28 48.35 -38.23 10.57
C SER A 28 48.67 -37.57 9.22
N SER A 29 49.39 -36.45 9.20
CA SER A 29 50.66 -36.34 8.47
C SER A 29 51.37 -35.06 8.89
N LYS A 30 52.68 -35.18 9.08
CA LYS A 30 53.59 -34.08 9.37
C LYS A 30 53.88 -33.34 8.07
N GLN A 31 53.78 -32.02 8.06
CA GLN A 31 54.70 -31.20 7.29
C GLN A 31 55.00 -29.92 8.05
N GLU A 32 56.22 -29.91 8.56
CA GLU A 32 56.93 -28.80 9.16
C GLU A 32 57.37 -27.86 8.05
N VAL A 33 56.81 -26.65 7.99
CA VAL A 33 57.40 -25.53 7.28
C VAL A 33 57.59 -24.44 8.32
N ALA A 34 58.86 -24.26 8.68
CA ALA A 34 59.33 -23.16 9.50
C ALA A 34 59.03 -21.84 8.79
N ALA A 35 58.00 -21.14 9.25
CA ALA A 35 57.79 -19.74 8.96
C ALA A 35 57.99 -18.97 10.28
N GLU A 36 59.05 -18.17 10.25
CA GLU A 36 59.54 -17.26 11.27
C GLU A 36 58.39 -16.44 11.88
N ASN A 37 57.98 -16.82 13.09
CA ASN A 37 56.86 -16.23 13.80
C ASN A 37 57.34 -14.95 14.49
N ARG A 38 57.29 -13.81 13.78
CA ARG A 38 57.32 -12.49 14.43
C ARG A 38 56.00 -12.34 15.20
N PRO A 39 56.00 -12.19 16.54
CA PRO A 39 54.82 -11.74 17.22
C PRO A 39 54.63 -10.26 16.84
N SER A 40 53.78 -10.02 15.85
CA SER A 40 53.18 -8.71 15.64
C SER A 40 52.41 -8.40 16.91
N GLN A 41 53.03 -7.61 17.79
CA GLN A 41 52.40 -7.01 18.94
C GLN A 41 51.21 -6.21 18.41
N CYS A 42 50.01 -6.79 18.48
CA CYS A 42 48.79 -6.02 18.52
C CYS A 42 48.81 -5.29 19.86
N SER A 43 49.42 -4.11 19.87
CA SER A 43 49.15 -3.09 20.86
C SER A 43 47.71 -2.62 20.69
N GLN A 44 46.74 -3.46 21.06
CA GLN A 44 45.38 -3.00 21.37
C GLN A 44 45.36 -2.57 22.83
N GLY A 45 46.10 -1.49 23.09
CA GLY A 45 45.83 -0.61 24.21
C GLY A 45 44.80 0.42 23.77
N SER A 46 43.54 0.00 23.62
CA SER A 46 42.44 0.95 23.80
C SER A 46 41.80 0.57 25.13
N SER A 47 42.16 1.31 26.17
CA SER A 47 41.40 1.34 27.41
C SER A 47 40.05 1.99 27.09
N GLU A 48 39.16 1.25 26.42
CA GLU A 48 37.76 1.64 26.31
C GLU A 48 37.14 1.40 27.68
N GLN A 49 37.24 2.42 28.54
CA GLN A 49 36.35 2.47 29.70
C GLN A 49 34.92 2.30 29.17
N PRO A 50 34.13 1.37 29.73
CA PRO A 50 32.75 1.20 29.32
C PRO A 50 32.03 2.55 29.44
N PRO A 51 31.15 2.88 28.48
CA PRO A 51 30.43 4.15 28.51
C PRO A 51 29.70 4.30 29.86
N PRO A 52 29.57 5.53 30.38
CA PRO A 52 28.86 5.75 31.63
C PRO A 52 27.47 5.12 31.60
N LEU A 53 27.06 4.47 32.69
CA LEU A 53 25.78 3.75 32.80
C LEU A 53 24.59 4.58 32.30
N ALA A 54 24.57 5.89 32.62
CA ALA A 54 23.52 6.80 32.17
C ALA A 54 23.42 6.94 30.64
N VAL A 55 24.57 6.97 29.95
CA VAL A 55 24.63 7.02 28.47
C VAL A 55 24.11 5.71 27.88
N THR A 56 24.49 4.56 28.47
CA THR A 56 23.98 3.24 28.04
C THR A 56 22.47 3.14 28.24
N VAL A 57 21.93 3.64 29.35
CA VAL A 57 20.47 3.66 29.60
C VAL A 57 19.75 4.53 28.56
N ALA A 58 20.31 5.69 28.20
CA ALA A 58 19.74 6.54 27.15
C ALA A 58 19.75 5.84 25.77
N ASP A 59 20.82 5.12 25.44
CA ASP A 59 20.89 4.30 24.22
C ASP A 59 19.88 3.15 24.24
N CYS A 60 19.73 2.43 25.37
CA CYS A 60 18.71 1.40 25.52
C CYS A 60 17.29 1.95 25.34
N LEU A 61 17.00 3.14 25.89
CA LEU A 61 15.71 3.79 25.71
C LEU A 61 15.47 4.14 24.24
N LEU A 62 16.47 4.70 23.57
CA LEU A 62 16.40 5.02 22.13
C LEU A 62 16.14 3.75 21.30
N LEU A 63 16.83 2.66 21.58
CA LEU A 63 16.59 1.37 20.94
C LEU A 63 15.16 0.87 21.17
N CYS A 64 14.62 1.00 22.38
CA CYS A 64 13.25 0.58 22.70
C CYS A 64 12.19 1.40 21.94
N VAL A 65 12.35 2.72 21.84
CA VAL A 65 11.36 3.56 21.14
C VAL A 65 11.40 3.35 19.63
N LEU A 66 12.55 2.96 19.07
CA LEU A 66 12.72 2.66 17.64
C LEU A 66 12.10 1.32 17.21
N GLN A 67 11.85 0.38 18.11
CA GLN A 67 11.35 -0.96 17.73
C GLN A 67 9.94 -0.93 17.15
N GLU A 68 9.11 0.04 17.56
CA GLU A 68 7.76 0.29 17.05
C GLU A 68 6.96 -0.96 16.61
N PRO A 69 6.75 -1.95 17.50
CA PRO A 69 6.08 -3.18 17.11
C PRO A 69 4.64 -2.89 16.68
N LEU A 70 4.33 -3.29 15.45
CA LEU A 70 3.02 -3.08 14.83
C LEU A 70 2.69 -4.25 13.89
N PRO A 71 2.06 -5.33 14.40
CA PRO A 71 1.82 -6.56 13.62
C PRO A 71 0.90 -6.34 12.42
N GLU A 72 -0.11 -5.50 12.59
CA GLU A 72 -1.04 -5.12 11.52
C GLU A 72 -1.11 -3.59 11.42
N PRO A 73 -0.76 -2.99 10.27
CA PRO A 73 -0.86 -1.55 10.07
C PRO A 73 -2.31 -1.12 9.88
N SER A 74 -2.98 -0.80 10.99
CA SER A 74 -4.31 -0.19 11.01
C SER A 74 -4.28 1.13 11.78
N VAL A 75 -5.26 2.00 11.52
CA VAL A 75 -5.43 3.26 12.26
C VAL A 75 -5.46 3.02 13.78
N ALA A 76 -6.12 1.95 14.23
CA ALA A 76 -6.21 1.62 15.66
C ALA A 76 -4.84 1.24 16.25
N HIS A 77 -4.05 0.44 15.53
CA HIS A 77 -2.72 0.04 15.99
C HIS A 77 -1.73 1.21 15.97
N ILE A 78 -1.82 2.09 14.97
CA ILE A 78 -0.98 3.30 14.87
C ILE A 78 -1.34 4.28 16.00
N GLN A 79 -2.62 4.43 16.31
CA GLN A 79 -3.07 5.19 17.48
C GLN A 79 -2.52 4.61 18.78
N ALA A 80 -2.51 3.28 18.92
CA ALA A 80 -1.93 2.63 20.10
C ALA A 80 -0.42 2.86 20.19
N LEU A 81 0.31 2.82 19.07
CA LEU A 81 1.74 3.19 19.02
C LEU A 81 1.95 4.64 19.46
N LEU A 82 1.17 5.56 18.90
CA LEU A 82 1.21 6.98 19.28
C LEU A 82 1.04 7.16 20.79
N CYS A 83 0.00 6.57 21.40
CA CYS A 83 -0.24 6.68 22.84
C CYS A 83 0.93 6.16 23.68
N ARG A 84 1.60 5.08 23.24
CA ARG A 84 2.80 4.56 23.92
C ARG A 84 3.96 5.56 23.84
N LEU A 85 4.23 6.12 22.67
CA LEU A 85 5.31 7.08 22.48
C LEU A 85 5.06 8.39 23.25
N GLU A 86 3.82 8.87 23.27
CA GLU A 86 3.41 10.02 24.09
C GLU A 86 3.61 9.75 25.59
N SER A 87 3.31 8.54 26.04
CA SER A 87 3.52 8.14 27.44
C SER A 87 5.00 8.16 27.83
N VAL A 88 5.89 7.69 26.94
CA VAL A 88 7.34 7.75 27.14
C VAL A 88 7.83 9.21 27.13
N SER A 89 7.36 10.03 26.19
CA SER A 89 7.68 11.45 26.12
C SER A 89 7.28 12.20 27.41
N HIS A 90 6.08 11.93 27.93
CA HIS A 90 5.61 12.52 29.19
C HIS A 90 6.42 12.07 30.40
N ALA A 91 6.81 10.79 30.45
CA ALA A 91 7.66 10.27 31.53
C ALA A 91 9.05 10.93 31.52
N LEU A 92 9.64 11.15 30.33
CA LEU A 92 10.91 11.86 30.18
C LEU A 92 10.81 13.33 30.63
N ALA A 93 9.74 14.04 30.24
CA ALA A 93 9.53 15.43 30.64
C ALA A 93 9.39 15.58 32.18
N LYS A 94 8.72 14.62 32.83
CA LYS A 94 8.61 14.58 34.30
C LYS A 94 9.95 14.30 34.98
N ALA A 95 10.75 13.40 34.43
CA ALA A 95 12.06 13.08 34.98
C ALA A 95 13.02 14.30 34.92
N ALA A 96 12.92 15.11 33.87
CA ALA A 96 13.73 16.32 33.69
C ALA A 96 13.37 17.48 34.66
N THR A 97 12.21 17.43 35.33
CA THR A 97 11.69 18.50 36.20
C THR A 97 11.70 18.13 37.69
N GLY A 98 12.26 16.97 38.06
CA GLY A 98 12.26 16.46 39.43
C GLY A 98 13.26 17.15 40.38
N PRO A 99 13.05 17.10 41.71
CA PRO A 99 13.87 17.80 42.71
C PRO A 99 15.34 17.33 42.82
N GLU A 100 15.69 16.20 42.20
CA GLU A 100 17.07 15.65 42.14
C GLU A 100 17.92 16.23 41.00
N ALA A 101 17.39 17.13 40.17
CA ALA A 101 18.11 17.78 39.08
C ALA A 101 19.06 18.91 39.55
N ALA A 102 19.79 18.70 40.65
CA ALA A 102 20.89 19.58 41.04
C ALA A 102 22.16 19.19 40.25
N PRO A 103 22.75 20.10 39.47
CA PRO A 103 23.92 19.78 38.66
C PRO A 103 25.19 19.79 39.53
N ASP A 104 25.63 18.61 39.97
CA ASP A 104 26.96 18.44 40.55
C ASP A 104 27.97 18.07 39.45
N GLY A 105 28.69 19.08 38.95
CA GLY A 105 29.96 18.91 38.25
C GLY A 105 30.03 19.54 36.84
N PRO A 106 31.05 20.37 36.54
CA PRO A 106 31.06 21.21 35.33
C PRO A 106 31.54 20.53 34.02
N ASP A 107 31.74 19.21 33.96
CA ASP A 107 32.46 18.62 32.80
C ASP A 107 32.06 17.18 32.39
N ARG A 108 30.92 16.63 32.87
CA ARG A 108 30.58 15.21 32.66
C ARG A 108 29.39 14.91 31.74
N ASP A 109 28.58 15.89 31.36
CA ASP A 109 27.21 15.62 30.91
C ASP A 109 26.89 15.93 29.43
N SER A 110 27.83 16.40 28.61
CA SER A 110 27.53 16.77 27.21
C SER A 110 27.10 15.59 26.34
N ALA A 111 27.68 14.40 26.55
CA ALA A 111 27.33 13.20 25.79
C ALA A 111 25.96 12.63 26.19
N LEU A 112 25.64 12.64 27.49
CA LEU A 112 24.35 12.20 28.01
C LEU A 112 23.25 13.17 27.57
N GLU A 113 23.48 14.48 27.72
CA GLU A 113 22.57 15.54 27.29
C GLU A 113 22.26 15.41 25.79
N HIS A 114 23.27 15.21 24.94
CA HIS A 114 23.07 15.00 23.51
C HIS A 114 22.21 13.77 23.20
N LYS A 115 22.40 12.65 23.93
CA LYS A 115 21.62 11.41 23.76
C LYS A 115 20.17 11.59 24.21
N VAL A 116 19.94 12.18 25.38
CA VAL A 116 18.59 12.49 25.87
C VAL A 116 17.88 13.43 24.90
N GLN A 117 18.56 14.47 24.42
CA GLN A 117 18.01 15.40 23.43
C GLN A 117 17.69 14.72 22.10
N ALA A 118 18.46 13.70 21.69
CA ALA A 118 18.13 12.91 20.51
C ALA A 118 16.84 12.10 20.71
N VAL A 119 16.64 11.48 21.88
CA VAL A 119 15.40 10.75 22.23
C VAL A 119 14.21 11.70 22.22
N VAL A 120 14.33 12.86 22.87
CA VAL A 120 13.26 13.88 22.94
C VAL A 120 12.86 14.35 21.56
N ARG A 121 13.82 14.79 20.73
CA ARG A 121 13.55 15.24 19.35
C ARG A 121 12.89 14.17 18.50
N TYR A 122 13.37 12.92 18.61
CA TYR A 122 12.76 11.80 17.89
C TYR A 122 11.31 11.61 18.33
N LEU A 123 11.02 11.58 19.63
CA LEU A 123 9.66 11.39 20.14
C LEU A 123 8.72 12.53 19.71
N GLU A 124 9.17 13.78 19.77
CA GLU A 124 8.38 14.94 19.33
C GLU A 124 8.02 14.85 17.85
N GLN A 125 9.03 14.66 16.98
CA GLN A 125 8.84 14.53 15.55
C GLN A 125 7.96 13.33 15.22
N ARG A 126 8.27 12.17 15.81
CA ARG A 126 7.57 10.91 15.53
C ARG A 126 6.09 11.01 15.92
N THR A 127 5.81 11.57 17.09
CA THR A 127 4.45 11.77 17.58
C THR A 127 3.66 12.71 16.66
N ALA A 128 4.26 13.82 16.22
CA ALA A 128 3.62 14.75 15.30
C ALA A 128 3.28 14.10 13.94
N SER A 129 4.24 13.40 13.34
CA SER A 129 4.06 12.71 12.06
C SER A 129 3.02 11.57 12.16
N LEU A 130 2.99 10.81 13.27
CA LEU A 130 1.97 9.78 13.48
C LEU A 130 0.56 10.36 13.62
N ARG A 131 0.39 11.50 14.31
CA ARG A 131 -0.91 12.20 14.37
C ARG A 131 -1.39 12.68 13.01
N ALA A 132 -0.47 13.17 12.16
CA ALA A 132 -0.78 13.54 10.79
C ALA A 132 -1.19 12.30 9.97
N LEU A 133 -0.40 11.23 10.03
CA LEU A 133 -0.68 9.97 9.34
C LEU A 133 -2.07 9.42 9.71
N ILE A 134 -2.43 9.42 11.00
CA ILE A 134 -3.74 8.93 11.44
C ILE A 134 -4.90 9.69 10.79
N ARG A 135 -4.76 11.01 10.61
CA ARG A 135 -5.79 11.84 9.95
C ARG A 135 -5.88 11.49 8.47
N GLU A 136 -4.74 11.53 7.78
CA GLU A 136 -4.64 11.24 6.35
C GLU A 136 -5.14 9.82 6.02
N GLN A 137 -4.81 8.83 6.87
CA GLN A 137 -5.25 7.45 6.72
C GLN A 137 -6.77 7.30 6.90
N ARG A 138 -7.37 7.99 7.87
CA ARG A 138 -8.84 7.97 8.05
C ARG A 138 -9.55 8.57 6.84
N ASP A 139 -9.03 9.66 6.30
CA ASP A 139 -9.61 10.32 5.13
C ASP A 139 -9.50 9.45 3.88
N LEU A 140 -8.38 8.74 3.71
CA LEU A 140 -8.20 7.75 2.65
C LEU A 140 -9.17 6.57 2.81
N GLU A 141 -9.23 5.95 3.99
CA GLU A 141 -10.11 4.81 4.28
C GLU A 141 -11.59 5.16 4.07
N ALA A 142 -12.01 6.33 4.55
CA ALA A 142 -13.37 6.83 4.35
C ALA A 142 -13.66 7.08 2.86
N GLY A 143 -12.71 7.67 2.14
CA GLY A 143 -12.79 7.92 0.70
C GLY A 143 -12.95 6.62 -0.10
N VAL A 144 -12.03 5.67 0.10
CA VAL A 144 -12.03 4.34 -0.55
C VAL A 144 -13.32 3.59 -0.25
N LYS A 145 -13.72 3.50 1.03
CA LYS A 145 -14.96 2.80 1.43
C LYS A 145 -16.18 3.45 0.78
N GLY A 146 -16.25 4.77 0.80
CA GLY A 146 -17.33 5.52 0.18
C GLY A 146 -17.35 5.39 -1.34
N MET A 147 -16.20 5.24 -1.99
CA MET A 147 -16.09 4.96 -3.41
C MET A 147 -16.59 3.56 -3.73
N LEU A 148 -16.07 2.52 -3.07
CA LEU A 148 -16.48 1.12 -3.31
C LEU A 148 -17.98 0.91 -3.11
N GLY A 149 -18.55 1.43 -2.03
CA GLY A 149 -20.00 1.32 -1.79
C GLY A 149 -20.82 2.03 -2.86
N GLY A 150 -20.37 3.22 -3.26
CA GLY A 150 -21.02 4.01 -4.29
C GLY A 150 -20.94 3.40 -5.70
N LEU A 151 -19.77 2.89 -6.07
CA LEU A 151 -19.55 2.16 -7.32
C LEU A 151 -20.39 0.88 -7.36
N GLY A 152 -20.49 0.15 -6.24
CA GLY A 152 -21.37 -1.00 -6.12
C GLY A 152 -22.82 -0.65 -6.44
N GLY A 153 -23.33 0.47 -5.92
CA GLY A 153 -24.67 0.95 -6.25
C GLY A 153 -24.86 1.31 -7.74
N LEU A 154 -23.86 1.93 -8.36
CA LEU A 154 -23.90 2.24 -9.80
C LEU A 154 -23.83 0.98 -10.67
N TRP A 155 -23.04 -0.01 -10.26
CA TRP A 155 -22.97 -1.31 -10.92
C TRP A 155 -24.34 -2.00 -10.94
N THR A 156 -25.03 -2.04 -9.79
CA THR A 156 -26.39 -2.58 -9.70
C THR A 156 -27.36 -1.83 -10.62
N GLN A 157 -27.31 -0.49 -10.64
CA GLN A 157 -28.17 0.30 -11.54
C GLN A 157 -27.90 0.04 -13.02
N LEU A 158 -26.62 -0.10 -13.41
CA LEU A 158 -26.25 -0.43 -14.78
C LEU A 158 -26.75 -1.83 -15.18
N GLU A 159 -26.66 -2.80 -14.28
CA GLU A 159 -27.16 -4.16 -14.49
C GLU A 159 -28.69 -4.20 -14.62
N GLU A 160 -29.42 -3.52 -13.75
CA GLU A 160 -30.88 -3.37 -13.83
C GLU A 160 -31.32 -2.73 -15.14
N LEU A 161 -30.58 -1.70 -15.58
CA LEU A 161 -30.86 -1.01 -16.83
C LEU A 161 -30.58 -1.92 -18.03
N HIS A 162 -29.45 -2.63 -18.02
CA HIS A 162 -29.09 -3.58 -19.07
C HIS A 162 -30.10 -4.73 -19.18
N THR A 163 -30.45 -5.37 -18.05
CA THR A 163 -31.43 -6.46 -18.00
C THR A 163 -32.81 -6.00 -18.41
N GLY A 164 -33.24 -4.80 -17.99
CA GLY A 164 -34.52 -4.21 -18.38
C GLY A 164 -34.67 -3.93 -19.88
N VAL A 165 -33.56 -3.71 -20.59
CA VAL A 165 -33.56 -3.51 -22.05
C VAL A 165 -33.38 -4.84 -22.80
N THR A 166 -32.66 -5.81 -22.24
CA THR A 166 -32.26 -7.04 -22.96
C THR A 166 -33.13 -8.27 -22.69
N LEU A 167 -33.79 -8.39 -21.52
CA LEU A 167 -34.40 -9.65 -21.07
C LEU A 167 -35.93 -9.68 -21.04
N THR A 168 -36.64 -8.60 -21.40
CA THR A 168 -38.11 -8.58 -21.27
C THR A 168 -38.78 -9.21 -22.48
N LYS A 169 -38.87 -10.54 -22.45
CA LYS A 169 -39.57 -11.39 -23.41
C LYS A 169 -40.87 -11.94 -22.80
N GLU A 170 -41.72 -11.07 -22.25
CA GLU A 170 -43.09 -11.44 -21.86
C GLU A 170 -44.08 -10.47 -22.48
N ALA A 171 -44.98 -11.05 -23.28
CA ALA A 171 -45.87 -10.40 -24.21
C ALA A 171 -46.65 -9.24 -23.56
N GLY A 172 -46.34 -8.02 -24.02
CA GLY A 172 -47.28 -6.90 -24.02
C GLY A 172 -47.21 -5.90 -22.87
N ARG A 173 -46.30 -6.00 -21.89
CA ARG A 173 -46.27 -5.01 -20.78
C ARG A 173 -44.91 -4.68 -20.16
N GLY A 174 -43.79 -5.14 -20.74
CA GLY A 174 -42.50 -5.16 -20.04
C GLY A 174 -41.32 -4.47 -20.72
N TYR A 175 -41.44 -3.87 -21.91
CA TYR A 175 -40.30 -3.15 -22.48
C TYR A 175 -40.07 -1.86 -21.67
N ARG A 176 -38.93 -1.76 -20.98
CA ARG A 176 -38.50 -0.44 -20.49
C ARG A 176 -38.36 0.43 -21.73
N ASP A 177 -39.17 1.49 -21.80
CA ASP A 177 -39.17 2.40 -22.94
C ASP A 177 -37.74 2.84 -23.27
N LEU A 178 -37.35 2.72 -24.54
CA LEU A 178 -35.97 2.98 -24.97
C LEU A 178 -35.57 4.43 -24.65
N ALA A 179 -36.48 5.39 -24.78
CA ALA A 179 -36.21 6.78 -24.44
C ALA A 179 -35.98 6.96 -22.93
N SER A 180 -36.75 6.26 -22.09
CA SER A 180 -36.50 6.21 -20.64
C SER A 180 -35.13 5.58 -20.32
N ALA A 181 -34.78 4.47 -20.96
CA ALA A 181 -33.50 3.79 -20.73
C ALA A 181 -32.29 4.64 -21.16
N GLN A 182 -32.41 5.37 -22.28
CA GLN A 182 -31.39 6.33 -22.73
C GLN A 182 -31.24 7.50 -21.74
N THR A 183 -32.34 7.97 -21.15
CA THR A 183 -32.32 9.05 -20.15
C THR A 183 -31.63 8.59 -18.86
N ASP A 184 -31.93 7.37 -18.40
CA ASP A 184 -31.30 6.76 -17.23
C ASP A 184 -29.80 6.55 -17.46
N ALA A 185 -29.40 6.05 -18.65
CA ALA A 185 -28.00 5.86 -19.00
C ALA A 185 -27.20 7.17 -19.02
N LYS A 186 -27.78 8.25 -19.56
CA LYS A 186 -27.18 9.60 -19.52
C LYS A 186 -27.04 10.13 -18.09
N THR A 187 -28.02 9.83 -17.24
CA THR A 187 -27.98 10.18 -15.82
C THR A 187 -26.86 9.43 -15.10
N LEU A 188 -26.73 8.11 -15.31
CA LEU A 188 -25.64 7.29 -14.80
C LEU A 188 -24.27 7.82 -15.24
N PHE A 189 -24.13 8.23 -16.51
CA PHE A 189 -22.90 8.82 -17.02
C PHE A 189 -22.56 10.15 -16.33
N SER A 190 -23.56 10.99 -16.07
CA SER A 190 -23.39 12.25 -15.33
C SER A 190 -22.99 12.01 -13.88
N VAL A 191 -23.59 11.01 -13.22
CA VAL A 191 -23.19 10.60 -11.86
C VAL A 191 -21.76 10.04 -11.87
N SER A 192 -21.34 9.30 -12.90
CA SER A 192 -19.95 8.83 -13.05
C SER A 192 -18.95 9.99 -13.07
N ALA A 193 -19.32 11.16 -13.61
CA ALA A 193 -18.45 12.35 -13.56
C ALA A 193 -18.22 12.84 -12.12
N HIS A 194 -19.23 12.80 -11.25
CA HIS A 194 -19.06 13.10 -9.82
C HIS A 194 -18.12 12.11 -9.12
N TYR A 195 -18.20 10.82 -9.48
CA TYR A 195 -17.27 9.80 -8.95
C TYR A 195 -15.83 9.99 -9.43
N ARG A 196 -15.61 10.63 -10.59
CA ARG A 196 -14.26 11.03 -11.03
C ARG A 196 -13.62 12.01 -10.05
N ASN A 197 -14.35 13.04 -9.63
CA ASN A 197 -13.85 14.02 -8.65
C ASN A 197 -13.53 13.35 -7.30
N ARG A 198 -14.35 12.38 -6.89
CA ARG A 198 -14.10 11.61 -5.66
C ARG A 198 -12.87 10.69 -5.79
N LEU A 199 -12.64 10.11 -6.96
CA LEU A 199 -11.44 9.33 -7.25
C LEU A 199 -10.18 10.21 -7.15
N GLU A 200 -10.22 11.42 -7.72
CA GLU A 200 -9.13 12.40 -7.61
C GLU A 200 -8.87 12.81 -6.15
N SER A 201 -9.92 13.00 -5.35
CA SER A 201 -9.78 13.24 -3.91
C SER A 201 -9.14 12.06 -3.18
N CYS A 202 -9.51 10.81 -3.51
CA CYS A 202 -8.86 9.62 -2.95
C CYS A 202 -7.38 9.55 -3.35
N GLN A 203 -7.06 9.92 -4.60
CA GLN A 203 -5.68 9.98 -5.09
C GLN A 203 -4.84 11.02 -4.33
N ALA A 204 -5.42 12.19 -4.05
CA ALA A 204 -4.78 13.22 -3.23
C ALA A 204 -4.50 12.72 -1.80
N ASN A 205 -5.47 12.02 -1.20
CA ASN A 205 -5.30 11.42 0.13
C ASN A 205 -4.22 10.32 0.15
N LEU A 206 -4.19 9.47 -0.88
CA LEU A 206 -3.14 8.44 -1.04
C LEU A 206 -1.75 9.08 -1.15
N LYS A 207 -1.64 10.16 -1.93
CA LYS A 207 -0.39 10.92 -2.07
C LYS A 207 0.05 11.49 -0.72
N ALA A 208 -0.85 12.14 0.03
CA ALA A 208 -0.54 12.67 1.35
C ALA A 208 -0.04 11.57 2.31
N CYS A 209 -0.75 10.43 2.37
CA CYS A 209 -0.32 9.28 3.16
C CYS A 209 1.06 8.77 2.73
N THR A 210 1.34 8.72 1.44
CA THR A 210 2.62 8.25 0.88
C THR A 210 3.77 9.17 1.31
N GLU A 211 3.59 10.49 1.16
CA GLU A 211 4.58 11.49 1.58
C GLU A 211 4.87 11.37 3.08
N ARG A 212 3.82 11.18 3.90
CA ARG A 212 3.96 11.01 5.35
C ARG A 212 4.70 9.73 5.73
N LEU A 213 4.37 8.61 5.08
CA LEU A 213 5.04 7.33 5.31
C LEU A 213 6.51 7.39 4.91
N GLN A 214 6.83 8.07 3.81
CA GLN A 214 8.21 8.30 3.39
C GLN A 214 8.99 9.14 4.41
N GLU A 215 8.40 10.21 4.94
CA GLU A 215 9.00 11.01 6.01
C GLU A 215 9.24 10.17 7.28
N LEU A 216 8.27 9.32 7.65
CA LEU A 216 8.38 8.42 8.79
C LEU A 216 9.52 7.40 8.60
N MET A 217 9.63 6.78 7.43
CA MET A 217 10.71 5.83 7.14
C MET A 217 12.08 6.54 7.16
N TRP A 218 12.18 7.71 6.55
CA TRP A 218 13.42 8.47 6.47
C TRP A 218 13.90 8.95 7.85
N SER A 219 12.99 9.52 8.66
CA SER A 219 13.31 9.99 10.02
C SER A 219 13.74 8.86 10.95
N HIS A 220 13.07 7.70 10.84
CA HIS A 220 13.44 6.49 11.59
C HIS A 220 14.82 5.99 11.19
N ALA A 221 15.09 5.83 9.89
CA ALA A 221 16.38 5.36 9.39
C ALA A 221 17.54 6.29 9.80
N HIS A 222 17.33 7.61 9.72
CA HIS A 222 18.33 8.58 10.14
C HIS A 222 18.66 8.47 11.63
N THR A 223 17.63 8.35 12.48
CA THR A 223 17.81 8.21 13.94
C THR A 223 18.42 6.85 14.30
N SER A 224 17.97 5.77 13.66
CA SER A 224 18.46 4.40 13.88
C SER A 224 19.95 4.24 13.56
N SER A 225 20.44 4.92 12.51
CA SER A 225 21.85 4.91 12.13
C SER A 225 22.78 5.48 13.22
N SER A 226 22.26 6.35 14.09
CA SER A 226 23.03 6.98 15.18
C SER A 226 23.27 6.05 16.39
N VAL A 227 22.50 4.95 16.50
CA VAL A 227 22.57 3.97 17.60
C VAL A 227 22.92 2.56 17.13
N SER A 228 23.38 2.41 15.88
CA SER A 228 23.74 1.11 15.28
C SER A 228 22.63 0.04 15.46
N SER A 229 21.38 0.46 15.44
CA SER A 229 20.23 -0.44 15.53
C SER A 229 19.96 -1.08 14.17
N SER A 230 19.79 -2.39 14.15
CA SER A 230 19.36 -3.15 12.96
C SER A 230 17.85 -3.44 12.95
N GLY A 231 17.09 -2.88 13.89
CA GLY A 231 15.64 -3.07 13.98
C GLY A 231 14.92 -2.30 12.88
N GLU A 232 14.69 -2.94 11.73
CA GLU A 232 13.87 -2.38 10.65
C GLU A 232 12.39 -2.52 11.00
N SER A 233 11.72 -1.37 11.13
CA SER A 233 10.27 -1.31 11.26
C SER A 233 9.64 -1.37 9.88
N ARG A 234 8.91 -2.46 9.57
CA ARG A 234 8.35 -2.73 8.23
C ARG A 234 6.89 -2.29 8.07
N TRP A 235 6.26 -1.82 9.14
CA TRP A 235 4.85 -1.47 9.11
C TRP A 235 4.54 -0.28 8.18
N PRO A 236 5.40 0.74 8.01
CA PRO A 236 5.12 1.84 7.08
C PRO A 236 5.01 1.36 5.63
N GLU A 237 5.87 0.43 5.22
CA GLU A 237 5.86 -0.17 3.89
C GLU A 237 4.62 -1.02 3.68
N LEU A 238 4.25 -1.84 4.67
CA LEU A 238 3.04 -2.66 4.62
C LEU A 238 1.77 -1.79 4.53
N LEU A 239 1.72 -0.68 5.27
CA LEU A 239 0.61 0.28 5.18
C LEU A 239 0.55 0.92 3.79
N LEU A 240 1.69 1.36 3.27
CA LEU A 240 1.76 1.99 1.95
C LEU A 240 1.28 1.02 0.87
N GLN A 241 1.74 -0.22 0.90
CA GLN A 241 1.32 -1.26 -0.02
C GLN A 241 -0.20 -1.49 0.06
N SER A 242 -0.74 -1.66 1.27
CA SER A 242 -2.19 -1.82 1.47
C SER A 242 -2.97 -0.62 0.92
N ASN A 243 -2.49 0.61 1.14
CA ASN A 243 -3.14 1.82 0.63
C ASN A 243 -3.19 1.87 -0.90
N ILE A 244 -2.09 1.49 -1.55
CA ILE A 244 -2.00 1.41 -3.02
C ILE A 244 -2.97 0.35 -3.53
N GLU A 245 -2.94 -0.87 -2.97
CA GLU A 245 -3.82 -1.97 -3.39
C GLU A 245 -5.32 -1.62 -3.27
N GLN A 246 -5.71 -0.95 -2.18
CA GLN A 246 -7.10 -0.49 -1.99
C GLN A 246 -7.50 0.59 -2.99
N PHE A 247 -6.60 1.52 -3.30
CA PHE A 247 -6.86 2.57 -4.29
C PHE A 247 -6.93 2.00 -5.71
N ASP A 248 -6.01 1.11 -6.09
CA ASP A 248 -5.99 0.45 -7.40
C ASP A 248 -7.32 -0.29 -7.64
N LYS A 249 -7.82 -1.02 -6.64
CA LYS A 249 -9.13 -1.66 -6.70
C LYS A 249 -10.27 -0.67 -6.99
N VAL A 250 -10.26 0.49 -6.33
CA VAL A 250 -11.27 1.54 -6.57
C VAL A 250 -11.14 2.10 -7.99
N GLN A 251 -9.92 2.38 -8.42
CA GLN A 251 -9.63 2.93 -9.74
C GLN A 251 -10.07 1.97 -10.84
N GLU A 252 -9.71 0.70 -10.74
CA GLU A 252 -10.11 -0.35 -11.67
C GLU A 252 -11.64 -0.48 -11.72
N SER A 253 -12.30 -0.60 -10.57
CA SER A 253 -13.77 -0.70 -10.51
C SER A 253 -14.46 0.49 -11.15
N PHE A 254 -13.96 1.70 -10.95
CA PHE A 254 -14.48 2.92 -11.57
C PHE A 254 -14.27 2.92 -13.09
N LEU A 255 -13.08 2.58 -13.57
CA LEU A 255 -12.77 2.55 -14.99
C LEU A 255 -13.60 1.50 -15.72
N SER A 256 -13.75 0.30 -15.14
CA SER A 256 -14.61 -0.76 -15.66
C SER A 256 -16.07 -0.31 -15.74
N LEU A 257 -16.60 0.29 -14.68
CA LEU A 257 -17.98 0.79 -14.65
C LEU A 257 -18.21 1.85 -15.72
N GLN A 258 -17.29 2.81 -15.81
CA GLN A 258 -17.37 3.89 -16.78
C GLN A 258 -17.31 3.35 -18.21
N GLN A 259 -16.43 2.39 -18.48
CA GLN A 259 -16.34 1.75 -19.79
C GLN A 259 -17.62 1.01 -20.14
N GLN A 260 -18.14 0.19 -19.23
CA GLN A 260 -19.38 -0.55 -19.49
C GLN A 260 -20.58 0.39 -19.66
N THR A 261 -20.66 1.48 -18.89
CA THR A 261 -21.70 2.50 -19.06
C THR A 261 -21.64 3.14 -20.44
N ARG A 262 -20.44 3.48 -20.94
CA ARG A 262 -20.26 4.02 -22.29
C ARG A 262 -20.67 3.02 -23.37
N THR A 263 -20.24 1.76 -23.24
CA THR A 263 -20.59 0.70 -24.17
C THR A 263 -22.10 0.49 -24.22
N PHE A 264 -22.75 0.47 -23.06
CA PHE A 264 -24.20 0.34 -22.97
C PHE A 264 -24.93 1.54 -23.59
N GLN A 265 -24.46 2.76 -23.34
CA GLN A 265 -25.03 3.95 -23.96
C GLN A 265 -24.93 3.90 -25.49
N ALA A 266 -23.76 3.55 -26.05
CA ALA A 266 -23.58 3.41 -27.49
C ALA A 266 -24.50 2.33 -28.08
N HIS A 267 -24.74 1.24 -27.33
CA HIS A 267 -25.71 0.22 -27.73
C HIS A 267 -27.14 0.78 -27.79
N LEU A 268 -27.59 1.52 -26.76
CA LEU A 268 -28.91 2.15 -26.75
C LEU A 268 -29.09 3.19 -27.86
N GLU A 269 -28.03 3.92 -28.22
CA GLU A 269 -28.03 4.85 -29.34
C GLU A 269 -28.21 4.12 -30.68
N GLY A 270 -27.57 2.95 -30.84
CA GLY A 270 -27.73 2.08 -32.01
C GLY A 270 -29.13 1.47 -32.15
N LEU A 271 -29.88 1.32 -31.05
CA LEU A 271 -31.27 0.84 -31.05
C LEU A 271 -32.30 1.94 -31.39
N GLY A 272 -31.88 3.20 -31.52
CA GLY A 272 -32.77 4.33 -31.82
C GLY A 272 -33.53 4.21 -33.16
N PRO A 273 -34.42 5.16 -33.46
CA PRO A 273 -35.44 5.06 -34.52
C PRO A 273 -34.90 4.80 -35.94
N GLY A 274 -33.62 5.10 -36.21
CA GLY A 274 -32.98 4.75 -37.48
C GLY A 274 -32.81 3.23 -37.71
N SER A 275 -32.90 2.40 -36.66
CA SER A 275 -32.85 0.94 -36.81
C SER A 275 -34.22 0.32 -37.11
N GLN A 276 -35.32 0.92 -36.64
CA GLN A 276 -36.68 0.47 -36.94
C GLN A 276 -37.06 0.74 -38.41
N GLU A 277 -36.75 1.92 -38.95
CA GLU A 277 -36.98 2.21 -40.38
C GLU A 277 -36.12 1.33 -41.30
N ALA A 278 -34.88 1.01 -40.91
CA ALA A 278 -34.02 0.10 -41.66
C ALA A 278 -34.56 -1.35 -41.63
N GLN A 279 -35.10 -1.79 -40.50
CA GLN A 279 -35.63 -3.14 -40.31
C GLN A 279 -37.01 -3.30 -40.99
N GLU A 280 -37.87 -2.29 -40.94
CA GLU A 280 -39.14 -2.23 -41.69
C GLU A 280 -38.90 -2.14 -43.21
N ALA A 281 -37.90 -1.38 -43.66
CA ALA A 281 -37.52 -1.35 -45.08
C ALA A 281 -36.95 -2.68 -45.58
N GLN A 282 -36.21 -3.40 -44.72
CA GLN A 282 -35.63 -4.70 -45.04
C GLN A 282 -36.69 -5.82 -45.01
N GLU A 283 -37.68 -5.73 -44.13
CA GLU A 283 -38.86 -6.63 -44.12
C GLU A 283 -39.80 -6.35 -45.29
N ALA A 284 -40.01 -5.09 -45.68
CA ALA A 284 -40.76 -4.73 -46.88
C ALA A 284 -40.09 -5.26 -48.16
N GLN A 285 -38.77 -5.13 -48.29
CA GLN A 285 -38.00 -5.70 -49.41
C GLN A 285 -38.02 -7.24 -49.41
N ALA A 286 -38.02 -7.89 -48.24
CA ALA A 286 -38.12 -9.35 -48.14
C ALA A 286 -39.53 -9.87 -48.46
N ALA A 287 -40.59 -9.10 -48.14
CA ALA A 287 -41.96 -9.42 -48.53
C ALA A 287 -42.18 -9.26 -50.03
N GLU A 288 -41.59 -8.22 -50.64
CA GLU A 288 -41.64 -7.98 -52.09
C GLU A 288 -40.85 -9.04 -52.88
N ALA A 289 -39.70 -9.48 -52.37
CA ALA A 289 -38.93 -10.59 -52.94
C ALA A 289 -39.61 -11.97 -52.81
N ARG A 290 -40.50 -12.15 -51.82
CA ARG A 290 -41.29 -13.40 -51.64
C ARG A 290 -42.54 -13.45 -52.54
N SER A 291 -42.98 -12.31 -53.07
CA SER A 291 -44.07 -12.27 -54.06
C SER A 291 -43.58 -12.45 -55.51
N ALA A 292 -42.27 -12.48 -55.75
CA ALA A 292 -41.67 -12.70 -57.05
C ALA A 292 -40.96 -14.07 -57.11
N THR A 293 -41.72 -15.13 -57.36
CA THR A 293 -41.14 -16.42 -57.78
C THR A 293 -41.26 -16.60 -59.29
N ALA A 294 -40.14 -16.49 -60.00
CA ALA A 294 -39.70 -17.47 -61.01
C ALA A 294 -38.19 -17.28 -61.34
N PRO A 295 -37.44 -18.36 -61.62
CA PRO A 295 -35.99 -18.40 -61.45
C PRO A 295 -35.23 -18.20 -62.75
N CYS A 296 -34.02 -17.63 -62.68
CA CYS A 296 -33.00 -17.96 -63.68
C CYS A 296 -31.59 -17.93 -63.09
N SER A 297 -30.89 -19.02 -63.41
CA SER A 297 -29.54 -19.40 -63.01
C SER A 297 -28.47 -18.47 -63.58
N SER A 298 -27.45 -18.12 -62.78
CA SER A 298 -26.03 -18.26 -63.16
C SER A 298 -25.06 -17.92 -62.02
N ARG A 299 -23.95 -18.67 -61.99
CA ARG A 299 -22.81 -18.67 -61.05
C ARG A 299 -21.89 -17.42 -61.21
N PRO A 300 -20.90 -17.23 -60.31
CA PRO A 300 -20.33 -15.94 -59.91
C PRO A 300 -19.04 -15.56 -60.67
N PRO A 301 -18.41 -14.42 -60.32
CA PRO A 301 -16.97 -14.46 -60.07
C PRO A 301 -16.48 -13.68 -58.83
N HIS A 302 -15.35 -14.18 -58.32
CA HIS A 302 -14.49 -13.66 -57.26
C HIS A 302 -13.92 -12.26 -57.51
N GLN A 303 -13.64 -11.47 -56.46
CA GLN A 303 -12.27 -11.26 -55.91
C GLN A 303 -12.16 -10.10 -54.89
N ARG A 304 -11.55 -10.42 -53.74
CA ARG A 304 -10.54 -9.68 -52.94
C ARG A 304 -10.87 -8.23 -52.51
N THR A 305 -10.64 -7.81 -51.26
CA THR A 305 -9.29 -7.69 -50.65
C THR A 305 -9.40 -7.45 -49.14
N CYS A 306 -8.47 -8.03 -48.39
CA CYS A 306 -8.25 -7.84 -46.96
C CYS A 306 -7.79 -6.42 -46.62
N ALA A 307 -8.20 -5.90 -45.47
CA ALA A 307 -7.45 -4.89 -44.73
C ALA A 307 -7.51 -5.24 -43.24
N SER A 308 -6.53 -6.07 -42.84
CA SER A 308 -6.02 -6.11 -41.47
C SER A 308 -5.40 -4.76 -41.18
N VAL A 309 -5.82 -4.10 -40.11
CA VAL A 309 -5.10 -2.95 -39.55
C VAL A 309 -4.68 -3.37 -38.15
N ASP A 310 -3.41 -3.73 -38.05
CA ASP A 310 -2.66 -3.74 -36.80
C ASP A 310 -2.79 -2.38 -36.14
N ALA A 311 -3.31 -2.38 -34.93
CA ALA A 311 -3.03 -1.36 -33.94
C ALA A 311 -2.60 -2.10 -32.68
N GLU A 312 -1.35 -2.56 -32.68
CA GLU A 312 -0.60 -2.79 -31.44
C GLU A 312 -0.46 -1.45 -30.71
N ALA A 313 -1.52 -1.04 -30.02
CA ALA A 313 -1.40 -0.18 -28.87
C ALA A 313 -1.05 -1.10 -27.71
N GLU A 314 0.26 -1.17 -27.40
CA GLU A 314 0.84 -1.82 -26.23
C GLU A 314 -0.04 -1.57 -24.99
N THR A 315 -0.90 -2.54 -24.70
CA THR A 315 -1.75 -2.60 -23.53
C THR A 315 -0.92 -3.22 -22.41
N LEU A 316 0.17 -2.54 -22.06
CA LEU A 316 0.89 -2.83 -20.83
C LEU A 316 -0.04 -2.49 -19.66
N SER A 317 -0.26 -3.46 -18.78
CA SER A 317 -1.04 -3.27 -17.56
C SER A 317 -0.41 -2.18 -16.70
N PHE A 318 -1.22 -1.34 -16.05
CA PHE A 318 -0.72 -0.18 -15.29
C PHE A 318 0.19 -0.58 -14.11
N CYS A 319 0.10 -1.84 -13.65
CA CYS A 319 1.01 -2.44 -12.67
C CYS A 319 2.49 -2.34 -13.08
N GLU A 320 2.79 -2.40 -14.39
CA GLU A 320 4.16 -2.26 -14.91
C GLU A 320 4.61 -0.79 -14.98
N ARG A 321 3.68 0.16 -15.20
CA ARG A 321 3.99 1.60 -15.25
C ARG A 321 4.25 2.20 -13.87
N SER A 322 3.50 1.76 -12.84
CA SER A 322 3.72 2.19 -11.45
C SER A 322 5.03 1.63 -10.88
N ALA A 323 5.39 0.38 -11.22
CA ALA A 323 6.66 -0.23 -10.80
C ALA A 323 7.89 0.46 -11.42
N LEU A 324 7.78 0.96 -12.65
CA LEU A 324 8.86 1.69 -13.34
C LEU A 324 9.07 3.11 -12.80
N GLN A 325 8.00 3.82 -12.40
CA GLN A 325 8.14 5.14 -11.77
C GLN A 325 8.71 5.06 -10.35
N LEU A 326 8.37 4.01 -9.58
CA LEU A 326 8.96 3.80 -8.24
C LEU A 326 10.42 3.31 -8.29
N SER A 327 10.78 2.50 -9.31
CA SER A 327 12.17 2.08 -9.54
C SER A 327 13.12 3.23 -9.92
N SER A 328 12.58 4.29 -10.53
CA SER A 328 13.31 5.53 -10.84
C SER A 328 13.69 6.30 -9.57
N THR A 329 12.76 6.43 -8.63
CA THR A 329 12.98 7.17 -7.37
C THR A 329 13.87 6.42 -6.38
N ILE A 330 13.79 5.08 -6.37
CA ILE A 330 14.63 4.22 -5.51
C ILE A 330 16.10 4.17 -5.96
N LYS A 331 16.41 4.39 -7.25
CA LYS A 331 17.80 4.46 -7.75
C LYS A 331 18.57 5.71 -7.29
N HIS A 332 17.92 6.68 -6.64
CA HIS A 332 18.56 7.89 -6.12
C HIS A 332 18.97 7.84 -4.64
N LEU A 333 18.84 6.69 -3.97
CA LEU A 333 19.57 6.44 -2.72
C LEU A 333 21.05 6.15 -3.05
N ARG A 334 21.88 7.20 -2.99
CA ARG A 334 23.34 7.15 -3.13
C ARG A 334 23.94 6.04 -2.27
N LYS A 335 24.70 5.13 -2.91
CA LYS A 335 25.65 4.23 -2.24
C LYS A 335 26.65 5.06 -1.40
N PRO A 336 26.88 4.75 -0.12
CA PRO A 336 28.00 5.32 0.61
C PRO A 336 29.31 4.80 0.01
N GLY A 337 30.22 5.73 -0.27
CA GLY A 337 31.46 5.49 -1.00
C GLY A 337 32.39 4.51 -0.27
N LYS A 338 32.98 3.60 -1.05
CA LYS A 338 34.17 2.84 -0.65
C LYS A 338 35.31 3.84 -0.41
N ARG A 339 35.79 3.95 0.83
CA ARG A 339 37.12 4.53 1.08
C ARG A 339 38.18 3.49 0.71
N LYS A 340 39.14 3.92 -0.11
CA LYS A 340 40.44 3.27 -0.27
C LYS A 340 41.28 3.53 0.97
#